data_AF-A0A7S3CN59-F1
#
_entry.id   AF-A0A7S3CN59-F1
#
_cell.length_a   1.000
_cell.length_b   1.000
_cell.length_c   1.000
_cell.angle_alpha   90.00
_cell.angle_beta   90.00
_cell.angle_gamma   90.00
#
_symmetry.space_group_name_H-M   'P 1'
#
loop_
_entity.id
_entity.type
_entity.pdbx_description
1 polymer ?
#
loop_
_entity_poly.entity_id
_entity_poly.type
_entity_poly.pdbx_seq_one_letter_code
_entity_poly.pdbx_strand_id
1 'polypeptide(L)'
;MFPSKGGFIGAMFEVKDPTTQTIVTKEVLTEILSFRDAMLEISYEDEEGNQASIKDICVKIGQACSTGKNPLTFATDPQGTVNIEQFATDAELLTAVQTGKGGFYLGDGNIIQIDSVFGNTIPTDVEQDDTNGDNNLESATLGLMGVPYQRLNYSRTFIQELETKVGDFAQEFAANSTLINIFMFTEAGLTESFSGDIQDDLALVQVSVMLVAIYTILFMGSFSPIHFRSAAAGITLLCVGLSYAASSGLAYYLGAKSAGIHSILPFLLIGIGADDMFVISSSLDQTNTRDTVENRIKEGMKSAGSSITITSFTNAIAFFLGCTSSLQALSSFCFFAGLGVLMLYFTSITIYASFMVWDLRRQMSKKGDCCGLCCCSEQTMICCKGSCLTTKQKSFPFQGEETDVVVDDDDSKFSNGTQRLLYEKFSKWTTSKWGRIIILSIWVIYFAISCVGLANVDIDFKNTYFISEDAYIMNYLSRQEKYFRSGDAITFYVDSDTLDYTSTETQKKIVNFNQQLLECSGCEQQWVAPNTFSSWYQ
;
A
#
# COMPACT_ATOMS: atom_id res chain seq x y z
N MET A 1 -7.36 4.49 25.33
CA MET A 1 -6.08 4.81 26.03
C MET A 1 -5.02 3.85 25.52
N PHE A 2 -4.15 4.26 24.58
CA PHE A 2 -3.00 3.45 24.16
C PHE A 2 -1.77 3.96 24.92
N PRO A 3 -1.27 3.27 25.95
CA PRO A 3 0.03 3.61 26.51
C PRO A 3 1.08 3.50 25.40
N SER A 4 2.07 4.38 25.36
CA SER A 4 3.18 4.32 24.37
C SER A 4 3.96 2.99 24.35
N LYS A 5 3.71 2.14 25.36
CA LYS A 5 4.22 0.78 25.51
C LYS A 5 3.10 -0.25 25.75
N GLY A 6 1.88 -0.04 25.29
CA GLY A 6 0.78 -1.01 25.36
C GLY A 6 0.23 -1.34 23.98
N GLY A 7 -0.72 -2.26 23.95
CA GLY A 7 -1.50 -2.60 22.77
C GLY A 7 -2.88 -3.09 23.17
N PHE A 8 -3.65 -3.55 22.19
CA PHE A 8 -5.03 -3.95 22.38
C PHE A 8 -5.36 -5.17 21.53
N ILE A 9 -5.93 -6.19 22.16
CA ILE A 9 -6.51 -7.34 21.46
C ILE A 9 -8.02 -7.14 21.41
N GLY A 10 -8.57 -7.05 20.20
CA GLY A 10 -10.01 -6.99 19.95
C GLY A 10 -10.55 -8.34 19.54
N ALA A 11 -11.69 -8.74 20.11
CA ALA A 11 -12.46 -9.90 19.69
C ALA A 11 -13.90 -9.45 19.40
N MET A 12 -14.41 -9.79 18.22
CA MET A 12 -15.80 -9.56 17.84
C MET A 12 -16.50 -10.89 17.71
N PHE A 13 -17.65 -10.99 18.37
CA PHE A 13 -18.51 -12.17 18.37
C PHE A 13 -19.74 -11.87 17.53
N GLU A 14 -20.04 -12.74 16.57
CA GLU A 14 -21.25 -12.66 15.74
C GLU A 14 -22.01 -13.98 15.86
N VAL A 15 -23.30 -13.93 16.15
CA VAL A 15 -24.13 -15.13 16.25
C VAL A 15 -24.27 -15.81 14.88
N LYS A 16 -24.12 -17.15 14.82
CA LYS A 16 -24.17 -17.90 13.54
C LYS A 16 -25.55 -17.88 12.89
N ASP A 17 -26.62 -17.87 13.67
CA ASP A 17 -28.00 -17.70 13.18
C ASP A 17 -28.62 -16.38 13.71
N PRO A 18 -28.37 -15.25 13.03
CA PRO A 18 -28.89 -13.95 13.45
C PRO A 18 -30.41 -13.81 13.30
N THR A 19 -31.10 -14.78 12.69
CA THR A 19 -32.57 -14.72 12.51
C THR A 19 -33.33 -15.34 13.67
N THR A 20 -32.69 -16.23 14.43
CA THR A 20 -33.31 -16.97 15.53
C THR A 20 -32.68 -16.70 16.88
N GLN A 21 -31.45 -16.16 16.91
CA GLN A 21 -30.68 -15.96 18.13
C GLN A 21 -30.15 -14.52 18.24
N THR A 22 -30.24 -13.97 19.44
CA THR A 22 -29.57 -12.72 19.85
C THR A 22 -28.27 -13.05 20.59
N ILE A 23 -27.31 -12.13 20.55
CA ILE A 23 -26.08 -12.27 21.33
C ILE A 23 -26.33 -12.18 22.84
N VAL A 24 -27.43 -11.54 23.25
CA VAL A 24 -27.82 -11.37 24.66
C VAL A 24 -28.62 -12.58 25.17
N THR A 25 -28.06 -13.77 25.04
CA THR A 25 -28.59 -15.01 25.63
C THR A 25 -27.55 -15.63 26.56
N LYS A 26 -28.01 -16.35 27.58
CA LYS A 26 -27.11 -17.00 28.54
C LYS A 26 -26.16 -17.99 27.87
N GLU A 27 -26.67 -18.77 26.91
CA GLU A 27 -25.88 -19.77 26.18
C GLU A 27 -24.72 -19.12 25.43
N VAL A 28 -25.01 -18.05 24.66
CA VAL A 28 -24.00 -17.31 23.90
C VAL A 28 -23.00 -16.60 24.82
N LEU A 29 -23.47 -15.92 25.88
CA LEU A 29 -22.55 -15.26 26.82
C LEU A 29 -21.67 -16.26 27.58
N THR A 30 -22.16 -17.46 27.86
CA THR A 30 -21.36 -18.51 28.52
C THR A 30 -20.27 -19.04 27.59
N GLU A 31 -20.54 -19.13 26.29
CA GLU A 31 -19.53 -19.48 25.30
C GLU A 31 -18.51 -18.35 25.09
N ILE A 32 -18.93 -17.08 25.10
CA ILE A 32 -18.01 -15.93 25.09
C ILE A 32 -17.12 -15.92 26.34
N LEU A 33 -17.67 -16.26 27.50
CA LEU A 33 -16.94 -16.39 28.76
C LEU A 33 -15.88 -17.50 28.68
N SER A 34 -16.24 -18.66 28.14
CA SER A 34 -15.28 -19.77 28.00
C SER A 34 -14.16 -19.44 27.01
N PHE A 35 -14.48 -18.75 25.90
CA PHE A 35 -13.49 -18.22 24.97
C PHE A 35 -12.53 -17.25 25.68
N ARG A 36 -13.06 -16.27 26.41
CA ARG A 36 -12.25 -15.27 27.13
C ARG A 36 -11.29 -15.93 28.12
N ASP A 37 -11.79 -16.84 28.96
CA ASP A 37 -10.97 -17.46 30.01
C ASP A 37 -9.88 -18.34 29.40
N ALA A 38 -10.19 -19.07 28.33
CA ALA A 38 -9.19 -19.83 27.58
C ALA A 38 -8.16 -18.92 26.90
N MET A 39 -8.61 -17.80 26.29
CA MET A 39 -7.74 -16.83 25.65
C MET A 39 -6.74 -16.22 26.64
N LEU A 40 -7.19 -15.87 27.86
CA LEU A 40 -6.33 -15.26 28.87
C LEU A 40 -5.18 -16.17 29.34
N GLU A 41 -5.38 -17.48 29.31
CA GLU A 41 -4.37 -18.47 29.71
C GLU A 41 -3.39 -18.84 28.57
N ILE A 42 -3.60 -18.35 27.35
CA ILE A 42 -2.66 -18.54 26.24
C ILE A 42 -1.32 -17.93 26.62
N SER A 43 -0.28 -18.75 26.51
CA SER A 43 1.10 -18.35 26.79
C SER A 43 2.04 -18.64 25.63
N TYR A 44 3.09 -17.82 25.57
CA TYR A 44 4.21 -17.98 24.68
C TYR A 44 5.50 -18.04 25.49
N GLU A 45 6.40 -18.94 25.12
CA GLU A 45 7.74 -19.10 25.69
C GLU A 45 8.74 -18.88 24.56
N ASP A 46 9.70 -17.98 24.76
CA ASP A 46 10.76 -17.70 23.79
C ASP A 46 11.97 -18.63 23.95
N GLU A 47 12.92 -18.54 23.02
CA GLU A 47 14.17 -19.33 23.07
C GLU A 47 15.08 -18.96 24.26
N GLU A 48 14.85 -17.80 24.89
CA GLU A 48 15.59 -17.33 26.07
C GLU A 48 14.97 -17.84 27.39
N GLY A 49 13.85 -18.56 27.32
CA GLY A 49 13.12 -19.11 28.47
C GLY A 49 12.19 -18.10 29.17
N ASN A 50 11.93 -16.93 28.55
CA ASN A 50 10.91 -16.01 29.03
C ASN A 50 9.53 -16.55 28.63
N GLN A 51 8.65 -16.74 29.60
CA GLN A 51 7.26 -17.14 29.36
C GLN A 51 6.31 -16.04 29.85
N ALA A 52 5.24 -15.79 29.10
CA ALA A 52 4.16 -14.90 29.52
C ALA A 52 2.83 -15.38 28.97
N SER A 53 1.78 -15.28 29.80
CA SER A 53 0.40 -15.39 29.35
C SER A 53 -0.24 -14.03 29.10
N ILE A 54 -1.38 -13.97 28.40
CA ILE A 54 -2.15 -12.72 28.26
C ILE A 54 -2.54 -12.17 29.64
N LYS A 55 -2.89 -13.06 30.57
CA LYS A 55 -3.22 -12.70 31.97
C LYS A 55 -2.08 -12.02 32.73
N ASP A 56 -0.84 -12.27 32.33
CA ASP A 56 0.34 -11.63 32.94
C ASP A 56 0.57 -10.22 32.39
N ILE A 57 0.25 -9.99 31.11
CA ILE A 57 0.50 -8.72 30.41
C ILE A 57 -0.72 -7.79 30.34
N CYS A 58 -1.92 -8.29 30.61
CA CYS A 58 -3.15 -7.49 30.58
C CYS A 58 -3.08 -6.34 31.59
N VAL A 59 -3.72 -5.20 31.28
CA VAL A 59 -3.90 -4.13 32.26
C VAL A 59 -4.81 -4.68 33.37
N LYS A 60 -4.42 -4.57 34.64
CA LYS A 60 -5.20 -5.11 35.76
C LYS A 60 -6.00 -4.01 36.47
N ILE A 61 -7.25 -4.30 36.81
CA ILE A 61 -8.02 -3.54 37.81
C ILE A 61 -8.34 -4.47 38.97
N GLY A 62 -7.76 -4.19 40.13
CA GLY A 62 -7.75 -5.18 41.22
C GLY A 62 -6.91 -6.40 40.83
N GLN A 63 -7.51 -7.58 40.84
CA GLN A 63 -6.86 -8.84 40.46
C GLN A 63 -7.21 -9.34 39.05
N ALA A 64 -8.26 -8.79 38.44
CA ALA A 64 -8.75 -9.20 37.13
C ALA A 64 -8.16 -8.36 35.99
N CYS A 65 -8.12 -8.95 34.80
CA CYS A 65 -7.78 -8.22 33.58
C CYS A 65 -8.87 -7.20 33.26
N SER A 66 -8.45 -5.98 33.01
CA SER A 66 -9.25 -4.94 32.40
C SER A 66 -9.74 -5.45 31.05
N THR A 67 -11.04 -5.40 30.86
CA THR A 67 -11.67 -5.57 29.55
C THR A 67 -12.29 -4.22 29.22
N GLY A 68 -12.08 -3.74 27.99
CA GLY A 68 -12.63 -2.47 27.52
C GLY A 68 -14.12 -2.61 27.24
N LYS A 69 -14.55 -2.32 26.00
CA LYS A 69 -15.85 -2.77 25.50
C LYS A 69 -15.95 -4.29 25.74
N ASN A 70 -16.99 -4.77 26.41
CA ASN A 70 -17.15 -6.18 26.74
C ASN A 70 -18.64 -6.54 26.99
N PRO A 71 -19.22 -7.51 26.25
CA PRO A 71 -20.59 -7.94 26.45
C PRO A 71 -20.84 -8.63 27.81
N LEU A 72 -19.77 -9.09 28.49
CA LEU A 72 -19.85 -9.72 29.81
C LEU A 72 -19.89 -8.72 30.98
N THR A 73 -19.74 -7.42 30.71
CA THR A 73 -19.64 -6.39 31.77
C THR A 73 -20.85 -6.40 32.70
N PHE A 74 -22.05 -6.68 32.18
CA PHE A 74 -23.30 -6.76 32.95
C PHE A 74 -23.35 -7.92 33.96
N ALA A 75 -22.53 -8.95 33.74
CA ALA A 75 -22.39 -10.10 34.62
C ALA A 75 -21.11 -10.04 35.48
N THR A 76 -20.36 -8.93 35.42
CA THR A 76 -19.06 -8.78 36.10
C THR A 76 -19.23 -8.10 37.46
N ASP A 77 -18.69 -8.72 38.51
CA ASP A 77 -18.66 -8.14 39.86
C ASP A 77 -17.55 -7.08 40.02
N PRO A 78 -17.54 -6.30 41.12
CA PRO A 78 -16.48 -5.32 41.40
C PRO A 78 -15.07 -5.90 41.55
N GLN A 79 -14.96 -7.21 41.73
CA GLN A 79 -13.70 -7.95 41.83
C GLN A 79 -13.22 -8.45 40.44
N GLY A 80 -14.04 -8.27 39.40
CA GLY A 80 -13.78 -8.69 38.03
C GLY A 80 -14.16 -10.15 37.71
N THR A 81 -14.88 -10.82 38.61
CA THR A 81 -15.43 -12.17 38.39
C THR A 81 -16.72 -12.07 37.58
N VAL A 82 -16.90 -12.94 36.60
CA VAL A 82 -18.13 -12.99 35.81
C VAL A 82 -19.04 -14.12 36.29
N ASN A 83 -20.27 -13.78 36.63
CA ASN A 83 -21.29 -14.72 37.08
C ASN A 83 -22.57 -14.58 36.24
N ILE A 84 -22.70 -15.36 35.19
CA ILE A 84 -23.88 -15.36 34.30
C ILE A 84 -25.07 -16.07 34.96
N GLU A 85 -24.80 -17.02 35.85
CA GLU A 85 -25.82 -17.82 36.58
C GLU A 85 -26.63 -16.99 37.59
N GLN A 86 -26.23 -15.74 37.84
CA GLN A 86 -27.00 -14.82 38.70
C GLN A 86 -28.37 -14.47 38.10
N PHE A 87 -28.49 -14.52 36.77
CA PHE A 87 -29.76 -14.32 36.08
C PHE A 87 -30.50 -15.66 36.05
N ALA A 88 -31.80 -15.71 36.33
CA ALA A 88 -32.57 -16.96 36.28
C ALA A 88 -33.06 -17.26 34.85
N THR A 89 -33.38 -16.24 34.06
CA THR A 89 -33.93 -16.37 32.69
C THR A 89 -33.23 -15.43 31.71
N ASP A 90 -33.30 -15.72 30.41
CA ASP A 90 -32.77 -14.82 29.37
C ASP A 90 -33.49 -13.47 29.37
N ALA A 91 -34.78 -13.44 29.74
CA ALA A 91 -35.54 -12.20 29.87
C ALA A 91 -35.00 -11.28 30.99
N GLU A 92 -34.51 -11.88 32.09
CA GLU A 92 -33.89 -11.13 33.20
C GLU A 92 -32.54 -10.55 32.79
N LEU A 93 -31.73 -11.34 32.07
CA LEU A 93 -30.48 -10.88 31.46
C LEU A 93 -30.74 -9.72 30.49
N LEU A 94 -31.69 -9.89 29.56
CA LEU A 94 -32.07 -8.86 28.59
C LEU A 94 -32.50 -7.56 29.30
N THR A 95 -33.31 -7.67 30.36
CA THR A 95 -33.75 -6.51 31.16
C THR A 95 -32.55 -5.81 31.82
N ALA A 96 -31.60 -6.57 32.37
CA ALA A 96 -30.40 -5.99 32.98
C ALA A 96 -29.57 -5.22 31.94
N VAL A 97 -29.35 -5.79 30.76
CA VAL A 97 -28.63 -5.12 29.67
C VAL A 97 -29.39 -3.89 29.16
N GLN A 98 -30.72 -3.98 28.98
CA GLN A 98 -31.57 -2.86 28.55
C GLN A 98 -31.49 -1.65 29.47
N THR A 99 -31.52 -1.89 30.78
CA THR A 99 -31.44 -0.80 31.77
C THR A 99 -30.05 -0.18 31.88
N GLY A 100 -29.03 -0.78 31.27
CA GLY A 100 -27.65 -0.36 31.40
C GLY A 100 -27.04 -0.57 32.79
N LYS A 101 -27.86 -0.96 33.78
CA LYS A 101 -27.50 -1.05 35.20
C LYS A 101 -26.83 -2.39 35.48
N GLY A 102 -25.57 -2.32 35.87
CA GLY A 102 -24.80 -3.46 36.34
C GLY A 102 -23.49 -3.57 35.56
N GLY A 103 -22.38 -3.61 36.28
CA GLY A 103 -21.04 -3.73 35.72
C GLY A 103 -20.04 -2.82 36.41
N PHE A 104 -18.77 -3.16 36.27
CA PHE A 104 -17.67 -2.48 36.93
C PHE A 104 -16.85 -1.70 35.90
N TYR A 105 -17.14 -0.42 35.65
CA TYR A 105 -16.21 0.57 35.06
C TYR A 105 -16.60 2.03 35.37
N LEU A 106 -15.59 2.91 35.29
CA LEU A 106 -15.50 4.28 35.81
C LEU A 106 -16.31 5.33 35.03
N GLY A 107 -17.23 6.02 35.72
CA GLY A 107 -17.70 7.37 35.38
C GLY A 107 -19.15 7.45 34.87
N ASP A 108 -19.94 8.34 35.49
CA ASP A 108 -21.36 8.65 35.28
C ASP A 108 -22.38 7.49 35.44
N GLY A 109 -22.85 7.29 36.67
CA GLY A 109 -24.22 6.79 36.88
C GLY A 109 -24.53 5.30 36.70
N ASN A 110 -23.55 4.42 36.49
CA ASN A 110 -23.75 2.98 36.21
C ASN A 110 -24.32 2.65 34.83
N ILE A 111 -24.22 3.54 33.83
CA ILE A 111 -24.74 3.26 32.48
C ILE A 111 -23.62 2.73 31.58
N ILE A 112 -23.73 1.48 31.14
CA ILE A 112 -22.83 0.90 30.11
C ILE A 112 -23.31 1.30 28.72
N GLN A 113 -22.47 2.01 27.95
CA GLN A 113 -22.72 2.38 26.55
C GLN A 113 -22.93 1.14 25.64
N ILE A 114 -24.21 0.81 25.40
CA ILE A 114 -24.65 -0.34 24.60
C ILE A 114 -24.18 -0.28 23.15
N ASP A 115 -24.29 0.88 22.52
CA ASP A 115 -23.93 1.14 21.11
C ASP A 115 -22.46 0.84 20.79
N SER A 116 -21.61 0.93 21.81
CA SER A 116 -20.19 0.66 21.72
C SER A 116 -19.85 -0.83 21.91
N VAL A 117 -20.73 -1.60 22.57
CA VAL A 117 -20.52 -3.00 22.95
C VAL A 117 -21.30 -3.96 22.06
N PHE A 118 -22.52 -3.61 21.64
CA PHE A 118 -23.40 -4.45 20.83
C PHE A 118 -23.67 -3.81 19.47
N GLY A 119 -23.62 -4.64 18.42
CA GLY A 119 -23.86 -4.22 17.04
C GLY A 119 -25.21 -4.72 16.52
N ASN A 120 -25.73 -4.04 15.49
CA ASN A 120 -27.00 -4.34 14.83
C ASN A 120 -28.25 -4.14 15.71
N THR A 121 -28.23 -3.16 16.61
CA THR A 121 -29.36 -2.82 17.48
C THR A 121 -30.44 -2.01 16.77
N ILE A 122 -31.68 -2.08 17.28
CA ILE A 122 -32.83 -1.29 16.83
C ILE A 122 -33.36 -0.48 18.05
N PRO A 123 -33.64 0.83 17.93
CA PRO A 123 -33.19 1.72 16.87
C PRO A 123 -31.66 1.73 16.74
N THR A 124 -31.16 2.18 15.59
CA THR A 124 -29.72 2.16 15.27
C THR A 124 -28.89 3.03 16.21
N ASP A 125 -29.51 4.07 16.78
CA ASP A 125 -28.92 4.94 17.79
C ASP A 125 -29.63 4.69 19.12
N VAL A 126 -28.95 3.97 20.02
CA VAL A 126 -29.49 3.57 21.32
C VAL A 126 -29.14 4.66 22.34
N GLU A 127 -30.09 5.54 22.67
CA GLU A 127 -29.94 6.51 23.76
C GLU A 127 -30.35 5.86 25.09
N GLN A 128 -29.39 5.63 25.98
CA GLN A 128 -29.69 5.26 27.37
C GLN A 128 -29.91 6.50 28.22
N ASP A 129 -31.01 6.53 28.97
CA ASP A 129 -31.18 7.42 30.11
C ASP A 129 -31.35 6.61 31.42
N ASP A 130 -31.12 7.25 32.59
CA ASP A 130 -31.18 6.61 33.92
C ASP A 130 -32.56 5.99 34.29
N THR A 131 -33.59 6.30 33.49
CA THR A 131 -35.02 6.10 33.73
C THR A 131 -35.77 5.33 32.62
N ASN A 132 -35.21 5.22 31.42
CA ASN A 132 -35.85 4.63 30.23
C ASN A 132 -34.78 3.98 29.33
N GLY A 133 -34.92 2.68 29.10
CA GLY A 133 -34.09 1.91 28.18
C GLY A 133 -34.88 1.59 26.90
N ASP A 134 -35.05 2.57 26.02
CA ASP A 134 -35.75 2.40 24.74
C ASP A 134 -34.85 1.67 23.71
N ASN A 135 -34.35 0.49 24.12
CA ASN A 135 -33.25 -0.24 23.52
C ASN A 135 -33.76 -1.63 23.13
N ASN A 136 -34.11 -1.86 21.85
CA ASN A 136 -34.46 -3.20 21.40
C ASN A 136 -33.20 -4.03 21.11
N LEU A 137 -32.58 -4.51 22.19
CA LEU A 137 -31.43 -5.41 22.20
C LEU A 137 -31.74 -6.83 21.70
N GLU A 138 -33.01 -7.19 21.49
CA GLU A 138 -33.36 -8.50 20.91
C GLU A 138 -32.83 -8.65 19.48
N SER A 139 -32.60 -7.52 18.80
CA SER A 139 -31.99 -7.47 17.46
C SER A 139 -30.46 -7.52 17.45
N ALA A 140 -29.80 -7.40 18.61
CA ALA A 140 -28.34 -7.39 18.67
C ALA A 140 -27.76 -8.74 18.28
N THR A 141 -26.95 -8.76 17.23
CA THR A 141 -26.31 -9.99 16.70
C THR A 141 -24.81 -10.01 16.89
N LEU A 142 -24.20 -8.86 17.23
CA LEU A 142 -22.75 -8.74 17.41
C LEU A 142 -22.40 -8.18 18.79
N GLY A 143 -21.22 -8.55 19.29
CA GLY A 143 -20.66 -8.08 20.54
C GLY A 143 -19.16 -7.89 20.45
N LEU A 144 -18.65 -6.81 21.02
CA LEU A 144 -17.24 -6.46 20.96
C LEU A 144 -16.60 -6.60 22.34
N MET A 145 -15.51 -7.35 22.41
CA MET A 145 -14.65 -7.50 23.57
C MET A 145 -13.25 -6.95 23.28
N GLY A 146 -12.71 -6.19 24.22
CA GLY A 146 -11.37 -5.64 24.14
C GLY A 146 -10.53 -5.99 25.35
N VAL A 147 -9.29 -6.41 25.14
CA VAL A 147 -8.32 -6.65 26.22
C VAL A 147 -7.09 -5.75 26.02
N PRO A 148 -7.00 -4.62 26.73
CA PRO A 148 -5.78 -3.81 26.75
C PRO A 148 -4.65 -4.54 27.49
N TYR A 149 -3.44 -4.45 26.96
CA TYR A 149 -2.24 -5.02 27.57
C TYR A 149 -1.07 -4.03 27.60
N GLN A 150 -0.08 -4.31 28.45
CA GLN A 150 1.14 -3.51 28.58
C GLN A 150 2.39 -4.33 28.26
N ARG A 151 3.29 -3.73 27.49
CA ARG A 151 4.51 -4.32 26.93
C ARG A 151 5.75 -4.09 27.80
N LEU A 152 5.60 -3.91 29.12
CA LEU A 152 6.64 -3.30 29.98
C LEU A 152 7.99 -4.02 29.96
N ASN A 153 8.00 -5.36 29.85
CA ASN A 153 9.21 -6.19 29.95
C ASN A 153 9.51 -7.05 28.71
N TYR A 154 8.64 -7.03 27.69
CA TYR A 154 8.75 -7.94 26.53
C TYR A 154 9.08 -7.18 25.25
N SER A 155 9.84 -7.83 24.36
CA SER A 155 10.18 -7.29 23.05
C SER A 155 8.92 -7.20 22.16
N ARG A 156 8.97 -6.40 21.09
CA ARG A 156 7.85 -6.35 20.13
C ARG A 156 7.62 -7.68 19.44
N THR A 157 8.69 -8.40 19.11
CA THR A 157 8.62 -9.71 18.45
C THR A 157 7.99 -10.76 19.35
N PHE A 158 8.31 -10.78 20.64
CA PHE A 158 7.68 -11.68 21.61
C PHE A 158 6.15 -11.51 21.62
N ILE A 159 5.69 -10.26 21.60
CA ILE A 159 4.26 -9.93 21.66
C ILE A 159 3.58 -10.23 20.34
N GLN A 160 4.28 -10.06 19.21
CA GLN A 160 3.76 -10.46 17.91
C GLN A 160 3.48 -11.96 17.86
N GLU A 161 4.43 -12.80 18.29
CA GLU A 161 4.25 -14.25 18.36
C GLU A 161 3.11 -14.67 19.30
N LEU A 162 2.98 -14.00 20.46
CA LEU A 162 1.88 -14.22 21.37
C LEU A 162 0.53 -13.86 20.72
N GLU A 163 0.43 -12.71 20.04
CA GLU A 163 -0.79 -12.29 19.33
C GLU A 163 -1.15 -13.23 18.16
N THR A 164 -0.15 -13.77 17.44
CA THR A 164 -0.38 -14.77 16.39
C THR A 164 -0.98 -16.04 16.98
N LYS A 165 -0.45 -16.57 18.09
CA LYS A 165 -1.05 -17.72 18.80
C LYS A 165 -2.48 -17.47 19.25
N VAL A 166 -2.80 -16.24 19.64
CA VAL A 166 -4.17 -15.84 20.02
C VAL A 166 -5.09 -15.85 18.81
N GLY A 167 -4.60 -15.38 17.66
CA GLY A 167 -5.31 -15.48 16.38
C GLY A 167 -5.62 -16.92 15.99
N ASP A 168 -4.62 -17.81 16.05
CA ASP A 168 -4.75 -19.23 15.73
C ASP A 168 -5.77 -19.93 16.64
N PHE A 169 -5.66 -19.69 17.95
CA PHE A 169 -6.62 -20.19 18.93
C PHE A 169 -8.04 -19.72 18.63
N ALA A 170 -8.23 -18.45 18.27
CA ALA A 170 -9.55 -17.92 17.98
C ALA A 170 -10.17 -18.55 16.73
N GLN A 171 -9.37 -18.84 15.70
CA GLN A 171 -9.84 -19.56 14.52
C GLN A 171 -10.23 -21.01 14.86
N GLU A 172 -9.43 -21.71 15.65
CA GLU A 172 -9.73 -23.08 16.09
C GLU A 172 -11.00 -23.14 16.95
N PHE A 173 -11.15 -22.19 17.87
CA PHE A 173 -12.34 -22.08 18.71
C PHE A 173 -13.59 -21.77 17.87
N ALA A 174 -13.51 -20.82 16.93
CA ALA A 174 -14.62 -20.46 16.06
C ALA A 174 -15.06 -21.61 15.13
N ALA A 175 -14.12 -22.46 14.70
CA ALA A 175 -14.40 -23.65 13.90
C ALA A 175 -15.19 -24.71 14.70
N ASN A 176 -14.92 -24.84 16.00
CA ASN A 176 -15.60 -25.79 16.87
C ASN A 176 -16.90 -25.26 17.49
N SER A 177 -17.06 -23.94 17.58
CA SER A 177 -18.27 -23.29 18.11
C SER A 177 -19.48 -23.59 17.22
N THR A 178 -20.66 -23.80 17.81
CA THR A 178 -21.92 -23.87 17.05
C THR A 178 -22.75 -22.60 17.13
N LEU A 179 -22.48 -21.69 18.08
CA LEU A 179 -23.30 -20.51 18.33
C LEU A 179 -22.67 -19.21 17.80
N ILE A 180 -21.33 -19.08 17.82
CA ILE A 180 -20.64 -17.82 17.52
C ILE A 180 -19.55 -17.96 16.45
N ASN A 181 -19.45 -16.96 15.60
CA ASN A 181 -18.27 -16.65 14.81
C ASN A 181 -17.41 -15.66 15.58
N ILE A 182 -16.09 -15.80 15.48
CA ILE A 182 -15.12 -14.95 16.19
C ILE A 182 -14.24 -14.27 15.16
N PHE A 183 -14.13 -12.95 15.24
CA PHE A 183 -13.23 -12.15 14.43
C PHE A 183 -12.26 -11.40 15.34
N MET A 184 -10.97 -11.55 15.09
CA MET A 184 -9.93 -10.98 15.94
C MET A 184 -9.28 -9.76 15.30
N PHE A 185 -8.89 -8.82 16.15
CA PHE A 185 -8.00 -7.71 15.84
C PHE A 185 -6.79 -7.75 16.76
N THR A 186 -5.61 -7.72 16.15
CA THR A 186 -4.31 -7.67 16.84
C THR A 186 -3.40 -6.69 16.11
N GLU A 187 -2.49 -6.03 16.82
CA GLU A 187 -1.51 -5.12 16.20
C GLU A 187 -0.54 -5.88 15.29
N ALA A 188 -0.17 -7.10 15.69
CA ALA A 188 0.66 -8.02 14.94
C ALA A 188 -0.02 -8.45 13.65
N GLY A 189 -1.29 -8.87 13.70
CA GLY A 189 -2.03 -9.28 12.52
C GLY A 189 -2.20 -8.15 11.52
N LEU A 190 -2.33 -6.91 12.02
CA LEU A 190 -2.43 -5.74 11.14
C LEU A 190 -1.10 -5.60 10.40
N THR A 191 0.00 -5.55 11.15
CA THR A 191 1.35 -5.44 10.61
C THR A 191 1.71 -6.59 9.66
N GLU A 192 1.29 -7.82 9.98
CA GLU A 192 1.50 -9.02 9.19
C GLU A 192 0.73 -8.98 7.88
N SER A 193 -0.55 -8.57 7.92
CA SER A 193 -1.39 -8.46 6.72
C SER A 193 -0.78 -7.45 5.73
N PHE A 194 -0.38 -6.27 6.24
CA PHE A 194 0.35 -5.27 5.45
C PHE A 194 1.68 -5.80 4.87
N SER A 195 2.43 -6.59 5.65
CA SER A 195 3.74 -7.08 5.24
C SER A 195 3.65 -8.27 4.27
N GLY A 196 2.65 -9.13 4.44
CA GLY A 196 2.35 -10.26 3.57
C GLY A 196 1.94 -9.78 2.18
N ASP A 197 1.02 -8.82 2.11
CA ASP A 197 0.58 -8.23 0.83
C ASP A 197 1.77 -7.64 0.05
N ILE A 198 2.67 -6.92 0.72
CA ILE A 198 3.90 -6.38 0.09
C ILE A 198 4.82 -7.50 -0.44
N GLN A 199 4.92 -8.63 0.26
CA GLN A 199 5.76 -9.76 -0.17
C GLN A 199 5.17 -10.49 -1.39
N ASP A 200 3.85 -10.70 -1.41
CA ASP A 200 3.16 -11.32 -2.54
C ASP A 200 3.28 -10.44 -3.79
N ASP A 201 3.09 -9.13 -3.64
CA ASP A 201 3.28 -8.16 -4.73
C ASP A 201 4.73 -8.09 -5.20
N LEU A 202 5.72 -8.28 -4.32
CA LEU A 202 7.13 -8.29 -4.69
C LEU A 202 7.44 -9.40 -5.70
N ALA A 203 6.80 -10.57 -5.59
CA ALA A 203 6.95 -11.65 -6.56
C ALA A 203 6.42 -11.23 -7.94
N LEU A 204 5.26 -10.57 -7.99
CA LEU A 204 4.69 -10.04 -9.24
C LEU A 204 5.56 -8.95 -9.87
N VAL A 205 6.17 -8.08 -9.06
CA VAL A 205 7.13 -7.07 -9.52
C VAL A 205 8.37 -7.74 -10.14
N GLN A 206 8.85 -8.86 -9.59
CA GLN A 206 9.96 -9.60 -10.20
C GLN A 206 9.58 -10.16 -11.58
N VAL A 207 8.34 -10.68 -11.71
CA VAL A 207 7.82 -11.15 -13.01
C VAL A 207 7.75 -10.00 -14.02
N SER A 208 7.25 -8.82 -13.61
CA SER A 208 7.17 -7.65 -14.50
C SER A 208 8.55 -7.17 -14.94
N VAL A 209 9.53 -7.12 -14.03
CA VAL A 209 10.93 -6.83 -14.34
C VAL A 209 11.51 -7.82 -15.35
N MET A 210 11.26 -9.12 -15.18
CA MET A 210 11.71 -10.15 -16.13
C MET A 210 11.06 -9.99 -17.51
N LEU A 211 9.77 -9.67 -17.58
CA LEU A 211 9.07 -9.42 -18.85
C LEU A 211 9.64 -8.19 -19.57
N VAL A 212 9.91 -7.10 -18.85
CA VAL A 212 10.55 -5.91 -19.43
C VAL A 212 11.97 -6.22 -19.88
N ALA A 213 12.74 -6.98 -19.11
CA ALA A 213 14.08 -7.43 -19.51
C ALA A 213 14.03 -8.25 -20.81
N ILE A 214 13.13 -9.23 -20.92
CA ILE A 214 12.93 -10.01 -22.15
C ILE A 214 12.54 -9.10 -23.31
N TYR A 215 11.61 -8.16 -23.08
CA TYR A 215 11.20 -7.18 -24.08
C TYR A 215 12.38 -6.34 -24.57
N THR A 216 13.21 -5.81 -23.66
CA THR A 216 14.40 -5.03 -24.03
C THR A 216 15.38 -5.86 -24.87
N ILE A 217 15.63 -7.12 -24.51
CA ILE A 217 16.52 -8.01 -25.27
C ILE A 217 15.99 -8.29 -26.67
N LEU A 218 14.68 -8.53 -26.81
CA LEU A 218 14.07 -8.86 -28.10
C LEU A 218 13.96 -7.65 -29.04
N PHE A 219 13.65 -6.47 -28.52
CA PHE A 219 13.26 -5.31 -29.33
C PHE A 219 14.31 -4.21 -29.45
N MET A 220 15.40 -4.22 -28.64
CA MET A 220 16.50 -3.23 -28.74
C MET A 220 17.18 -3.21 -30.11
N GLY A 221 17.11 -4.31 -30.85
CA GLY A 221 17.64 -4.43 -32.22
C GLY A 221 16.64 -5.03 -33.20
N SER A 222 17.13 -5.39 -34.38
CA SER A 222 16.33 -6.11 -35.38
C SER A 222 16.52 -7.63 -35.23
N PHE A 223 15.57 -8.41 -35.74
CA PHE A 223 15.63 -9.88 -35.81
C PHE A 223 16.63 -10.40 -36.88
N SER A 224 17.88 -9.96 -36.80
CA SER A 224 19.01 -10.44 -37.59
C SER A 224 20.23 -10.66 -36.69
N PRO A 225 21.01 -11.74 -36.81
CA PRO A 225 22.19 -12.02 -35.99
C PRO A 225 23.17 -10.87 -35.89
N ILE A 226 23.31 -10.05 -36.94
CA ILE A 226 24.23 -8.91 -36.95
C ILE A 226 23.61 -7.69 -36.25
N HIS A 227 22.32 -7.42 -36.46
CA HIS A 227 21.62 -6.24 -35.94
C HIS A 227 20.84 -6.49 -34.64
N PHE A 228 20.87 -7.73 -34.15
CA PHE A 228 20.39 -8.08 -32.83
C PHE A 228 21.34 -7.47 -31.79
N ARG A 229 20.77 -6.95 -30.70
CA ARG A 229 21.48 -6.16 -29.68
C ARG A 229 21.22 -6.69 -28.28
N SER A 230 21.28 -8.01 -28.10
CA SER A 230 21.21 -8.64 -26.79
C SER A 230 22.28 -8.16 -25.82
N ALA A 231 23.51 -7.93 -26.27
CA ALA A 231 24.58 -7.45 -25.42
C ALA A 231 24.31 -6.01 -24.98
N ALA A 232 23.80 -5.14 -25.88
CA ALA A 232 23.40 -3.79 -25.51
C ALA A 232 22.24 -3.80 -24.51
N ALA A 233 21.24 -4.68 -24.69
CA ALA A 233 20.16 -4.86 -23.72
C ALA A 233 20.68 -5.36 -22.35
N GLY A 234 21.66 -6.28 -22.34
CA GLY A 234 22.33 -6.69 -21.10
C GLY A 234 23.06 -5.53 -20.42
N ILE A 235 23.74 -4.66 -21.18
CA ILE A 235 24.38 -3.45 -20.67
C ILE A 235 23.35 -2.42 -20.18
N THR A 236 22.17 -2.33 -20.80
CA THR A 236 21.05 -1.53 -20.31
C THR A 236 20.64 -1.96 -18.90
N LEU A 237 20.39 -3.27 -18.71
CA LEU A 237 20.04 -3.80 -17.39
C LEU A 237 21.16 -3.60 -16.36
N LEU A 238 22.43 -3.76 -16.79
CA LEU A 238 23.59 -3.48 -15.95
C LEU A 238 23.65 -2.01 -15.52
N CYS A 239 23.43 -1.06 -16.45
CA CYS A 239 23.43 0.37 -16.15
C CYS A 239 22.32 0.73 -15.16
N VAL A 240 21.12 0.15 -15.32
CA VAL A 240 20.02 0.36 -14.37
C VAL A 240 20.37 -0.21 -12.99
N GLY A 241 20.91 -1.42 -12.92
CA GLY A 241 21.34 -2.04 -11.66
C GLY A 241 22.43 -1.24 -10.95
N LEU A 242 23.44 -0.78 -11.69
CA LEU A 242 24.50 0.09 -11.17
C LEU A 242 23.94 1.43 -10.68
N SER A 243 22.99 2.01 -11.41
CA SER A 243 22.36 3.28 -11.05
C SER A 243 21.53 3.17 -9.78
N TYR A 244 20.77 2.08 -9.64
CA TYR A 244 20.02 1.77 -8.42
C TYR A 244 20.94 1.56 -7.21
N ALA A 245 22.03 0.82 -7.39
CA ALA A 245 23.02 0.60 -6.33
C ALA A 245 23.73 1.91 -5.94
N ALA A 246 24.13 2.73 -6.92
CA ALA A 246 24.78 4.01 -6.69
C ALA A 246 23.85 5.03 -6.03
N SER A 247 22.59 5.13 -6.47
CA SER A 247 21.62 6.05 -5.88
C SER A 247 21.24 5.62 -4.46
N SER A 248 20.99 4.33 -4.23
CA SER A 248 20.69 3.80 -2.90
C SER A 248 21.85 3.98 -1.95
N GLY A 249 23.07 3.65 -2.39
CA GLY A 249 24.29 3.85 -1.59
C GLY A 249 24.51 5.32 -1.21
N LEU A 250 24.31 6.24 -2.17
CA LEU A 250 24.40 7.67 -1.91
C LEU A 250 23.30 8.15 -0.96
N ALA A 251 22.06 7.68 -1.14
CA ALA A 251 20.95 8.03 -0.28
C ALA A 251 21.16 7.57 1.17
N TYR A 252 21.64 6.33 1.37
CA TYR A 252 22.00 5.83 2.70
C TYR A 252 23.18 6.58 3.32
N TYR A 253 24.18 6.95 2.52
CA TYR A 253 25.29 7.79 2.98
C TYR A 253 24.82 9.16 3.46
N LEU A 254 23.80 9.72 2.82
CA LEU A 254 23.15 10.98 3.23
C LEU A 254 22.17 10.81 4.41
N GLY A 255 22.02 9.61 4.96
CA GLY A 255 21.18 9.33 6.12
C GLY A 255 19.70 9.10 5.81
N ALA A 256 19.34 8.86 4.54
CA ALA A 256 17.95 8.56 4.16
C ALA A 256 17.51 7.18 4.67
N LYS A 257 16.25 7.07 5.10
CA LYS A 257 15.66 5.83 5.62
C LYS A 257 14.78 5.18 4.57
N SER A 258 14.99 3.90 4.30
CA SER A 258 14.13 3.15 3.39
C SER A 258 12.78 2.80 4.03
N ALA A 259 11.79 2.60 3.18
CA ALA A 259 10.41 2.21 3.47
C ALA A 259 9.97 1.12 2.48
N GLY A 260 8.92 0.35 2.79
CA GLY A 260 8.47 -0.77 1.97
C GLY A 260 8.29 -0.45 0.47
N ILE A 261 7.78 0.75 0.17
CA ILE A 261 7.54 1.23 -1.21
C ILE A 261 8.80 1.30 -2.11
N HIS A 262 10.01 1.33 -1.54
CA HIS A 262 11.24 1.36 -2.33
C HIS A 262 11.47 0.05 -3.10
N SER A 263 10.75 -1.02 -2.78
CA SER A 263 10.76 -2.29 -3.53
C SER A 263 10.33 -2.13 -5.00
N ILE A 264 9.52 -1.12 -5.31
CA ILE A 264 9.02 -0.82 -6.67
C ILE A 264 10.03 0.01 -7.47
N LEU A 265 11.00 0.66 -6.80
CA LEU A 265 11.94 1.58 -7.44
C LEU A 265 12.76 0.94 -8.58
N PRO A 266 13.27 -0.30 -8.48
CA PRO A 266 13.97 -0.95 -9.61
C PRO A 266 13.11 -1.05 -10.86
N PHE A 267 11.83 -1.39 -10.72
CA PHE A 267 10.91 -1.49 -11.86
C PHE A 267 10.72 -0.13 -12.56
N LEU A 268 10.54 0.93 -11.77
CA LEU A 268 10.45 2.31 -12.28
C LEU A 268 11.72 2.72 -13.04
N LEU A 269 12.91 2.45 -12.48
CA LEU A 269 14.18 2.81 -13.09
C LEU A 269 14.46 2.02 -14.37
N ILE A 270 14.03 0.76 -14.47
CA ILE A 270 14.15 -0.01 -15.71
C ILE A 270 13.32 0.64 -16.82
N GLY A 271 12.09 1.08 -16.52
CA GLY A 271 11.24 1.75 -17.50
C GLY A 271 11.88 3.02 -18.06
N ILE A 272 12.39 3.89 -17.19
CA ILE A 272 13.05 5.15 -17.59
C ILE A 272 14.37 4.85 -18.33
N GLY A 273 15.18 3.94 -17.80
CA GLY A 273 16.50 3.63 -18.34
C GLY A 273 16.44 2.96 -19.70
N ALA A 274 15.52 1.99 -19.86
CA ALA A 274 15.30 1.34 -21.14
C ALA A 274 14.90 2.36 -22.21
N ASP A 275 13.97 3.28 -21.92
CA ASP A 275 13.53 4.31 -22.86
C ASP A 275 14.71 5.15 -23.39
N ASP A 276 15.53 5.70 -22.49
CA ASP A 276 16.72 6.49 -22.87
C ASP A 276 17.68 5.69 -23.78
N MET A 277 17.91 4.43 -23.45
CA MET A 277 18.84 3.56 -24.20
C MET A 277 18.26 3.12 -25.55
N PHE A 278 16.94 2.93 -25.64
CA PHE A 278 16.22 2.75 -26.89
C PHE A 278 16.32 3.99 -27.78
N VAL A 279 16.19 5.20 -27.22
CA VAL A 279 16.34 6.46 -27.96
C VAL A 279 17.76 6.61 -28.50
N ILE A 280 18.79 6.30 -27.71
CA ILE A 280 20.20 6.28 -28.17
C ILE A 280 20.36 5.28 -29.33
N SER A 281 19.93 4.02 -29.13
CA SER A 281 20.03 2.97 -30.13
C SER A 281 19.33 3.35 -31.44
N SER A 282 18.09 3.83 -31.35
CA SER A 282 17.30 4.24 -32.51
C SER A 282 17.91 5.43 -33.24
N SER A 283 18.44 6.42 -32.51
CA SER A 283 19.10 7.56 -33.12
C SER A 283 20.38 7.17 -33.86
N LEU A 284 21.13 6.19 -33.35
CA LEU A 284 22.32 5.66 -34.02
C LEU A 284 21.98 4.84 -35.28
N ASP A 285 20.86 4.14 -35.27
CA ASP A 285 20.35 3.39 -36.45
C ASP A 285 19.88 4.31 -37.59
N GLN A 286 19.53 5.55 -37.27
CA GLN A 286 19.09 6.55 -38.25
C GLN A 286 20.26 7.31 -38.89
N THR A 287 21.47 7.23 -38.33
CA THR A 287 22.66 7.87 -38.91
C THR A 287 23.08 7.24 -40.24
N ASN A 288 23.86 7.98 -41.04
CA ASN A 288 24.37 7.48 -42.31
C ASN A 288 25.34 6.31 -42.07
N THR A 289 25.05 5.15 -42.67
CA THR A 289 25.83 3.92 -42.50
C THR A 289 27.21 3.97 -43.15
N ARG A 290 27.46 4.93 -44.06
CA ARG A 290 28.76 5.14 -44.71
C ARG A 290 29.75 5.97 -43.88
N ASP A 291 29.27 6.66 -42.84
CA ASP A 291 30.12 7.48 -42.00
C ASP A 291 30.97 6.64 -41.04
N THR A 292 32.10 7.19 -40.59
CA THR A 292 32.93 6.57 -39.55
C THR A 292 32.15 6.40 -38.25
N VAL A 293 32.49 5.37 -37.45
CA VAL A 293 31.84 5.12 -36.14
C VAL A 293 31.82 6.38 -35.26
N GLU A 294 32.91 7.14 -35.28
CA GLU A 294 33.04 8.37 -34.50
C GLU A 294 32.03 9.44 -34.93
N ASN A 295 31.85 9.64 -36.23
CA ASN A 295 30.89 10.62 -36.74
C ASN A 295 29.45 10.17 -36.51
N ARG A 296 29.17 8.86 -36.63
CA ARG A 296 27.85 8.30 -36.32
C ARG A 296 27.48 8.48 -34.84
N ILE A 297 28.41 8.22 -33.93
CA ILE A 297 28.20 8.45 -32.49
C ILE A 297 28.00 9.93 -32.20
N LYS A 298 28.81 10.82 -32.80
CA LYS A 298 28.65 12.28 -32.64
C LYS A 298 27.28 12.76 -33.08
N GLU A 299 26.82 12.35 -34.26
CA GLU A 299 25.53 12.79 -34.79
C GLU A 299 24.35 12.16 -34.04
N GLY A 300 24.45 10.87 -33.69
CA GLY A 300 23.43 10.18 -32.90
C GLY A 300 23.28 10.79 -31.50
N MET A 301 24.40 11.02 -30.79
CA MET A 301 24.38 11.63 -29.46
C MET A 301 24.01 13.11 -29.48
N LYS A 302 24.29 13.84 -30.57
CA LYS A 302 23.83 15.22 -30.74
C LYS A 302 22.31 15.32 -30.76
N SER A 303 21.62 14.33 -31.33
CA SER A 303 20.16 14.27 -31.39
C SER A 303 19.56 13.64 -30.11
N ALA A 304 19.96 12.40 -29.78
CA ALA A 304 19.42 11.67 -28.63
C ALA A 304 19.85 12.29 -27.30
N GLY A 305 21.12 12.66 -27.16
CA GLY A 305 21.70 13.13 -25.90
C GLY A 305 21.08 14.43 -25.40
N SER A 306 20.70 15.37 -26.29
CA SER A 306 19.99 16.59 -25.87
C SER A 306 18.59 16.29 -25.34
N SER A 307 17.86 15.38 -26.00
CA SER A 307 16.52 14.99 -25.56
C SER A 307 16.58 14.30 -24.18
N ILE A 308 17.47 13.33 -24.04
CA ILE A 308 17.66 12.55 -22.81
C ILE A 308 18.10 13.45 -21.65
N THR A 309 19.03 14.38 -21.89
CA THR A 309 19.48 15.31 -20.84
C THR A 309 18.33 16.15 -20.29
N ILE A 310 17.46 16.65 -21.18
CA ILE A 310 16.30 17.44 -20.76
C ILE A 310 15.33 16.56 -19.96
N THR A 311 14.95 15.40 -20.50
CA THR A 311 13.97 14.51 -19.85
C THR A 311 14.47 13.99 -18.51
N SER A 312 15.72 13.55 -18.40
CA SER A 312 16.28 13.06 -17.13
C SER A 312 16.34 14.16 -16.07
N PHE A 313 16.74 15.39 -16.43
CA PHE A 313 16.80 16.50 -15.48
C PHE A 313 15.41 16.95 -15.04
N THR A 314 14.44 17.00 -15.95
CA THR A 314 13.05 17.30 -15.59
C THR A 314 12.45 16.23 -14.69
N ASN A 315 12.72 14.95 -14.95
CA ASN A 315 12.27 13.84 -14.10
C ASN A 315 12.91 13.91 -12.72
N ALA A 316 14.21 14.17 -12.63
CA ALA A 316 14.91 14.34 -11.36
C ALA A 316 14.33 15.51 -10.55
N ILE A 317 14.08 16.67 -11.16
CA ILE A 317 13.43 17.80 -10.49
C ILE A 317 12.03 17.42 -10.00
N ALA A 318 11.22 16.76 -10.84
CA ALA A 318 9.87 16.34 -10.45
C ALA A 318 9.90 15.40 -9.23
N PHE A 319 10.81 14.43 -9.20
CA PHE A 319 11.00 13.57 -8.04
C PHE A 319 11.49 14.35 -6.82
N PHE A 320 12.46 15.25 -6.95
CA PHE A 320 12.92 16.06 -5.81
C PHE A 320 11.85 17.02 -5.28
N LEU A 321 10.96 17.54 -6.13
CA LEU A 321 9.79 18.29 -5.68
C LEU A 321 8.83 17.40 -4.88
N GLY A 322 8.70 16.12 -5.25
CA GLY A 322 7.94 15.14 -4.47
C GLY A 322 8.48 14.95 -3.04
N CYS A 323 9.75 15.28 -2.77
CA CYS A 323 10.30 15.26 -1.41
C CYS A 323 9.64 16.28 -0.47
N THR A 324 8.91 17.28 -0.97
CA THR A 324 8.18 18.24 -0.11
C THR A 324 6.88 17.68 0.48
N SER A 325 6.51 16.44 0.14
CA SER A 325 5.33 15.78 0.70
C SER A 325 5.46 15.58 2.23
N SER A 326 4.34 15.74 2.94
CA SER A 326 4.25 15.44 4.38
C SER A 326 4.28 13.93 4.68
N LEU A 327 3.98 13.09 3.69
CA LEU A 327 4.06 11.63 3.81
C LEU A 327 5.52 11.18 3.74
N GLN A 328 6.09 10.81 4.89
CA GLN A 328 7.50 10.42 5.02
C GLN A 328 7.92 9.30 4.05
N ALA A 329 7.05 8.29 3.84
CA ALA A 329 7.33 7.19 2.92
C ALA A 329 7.45 7.68 1.46
N LEU A 330 6.55 8.57 1.03
CA LEU A 330 6.56 9.14 -0.31
C LEU A 330 7.73 10.10 -0.51
N SER A 331 7.99 10.98 0.47
CA SER A 331 9.12 11.92 0.42
C SER A 331 10.46 11.17 0.28
N SER A 332 10.65 10.10 1.06
CA SER A 332 11.84 9.24 0.93
C SER A 332 11.90 8.56 -0.44
N PHE A 333 10.80 7.95 -0.90
CA PHE A 333 10.76 7.29 -2.20
C PHE A 333 11.17 8.24 -3.33
N CYS A 334 10.61 9.45 -3.34
CA CYS A 334 10.93 10.52 -4.25
C CYS A 334 12.41 10.92 -4.22
N PHE A 335 13.03 10.95 -3.03
CA PHE A 335 14.46 11.25 -2.90
C PHE A 335 15.35 10.18 -3.56
N PHE A 336 15.06 8.90 -3.29
CA PHE A 336 15.78 7.78 -3.91
C PHE A 336 15.54 7.72 -5.42
N ALA A 337 14.31 7.97 -5.89
CA ALA A 337 13.98 8.02 -7.30
C ALA A 337 14.69 9.16 -8.04
N GLY A 338 14.72 10.36 -7.47
CA GLY A 338 15.44 11.51 -8.03
C GLY A 338 16.94 11.24 -8.21
N LEU A 339 17.59 10.68 -7.17
CA LEU A 339 18.98 10.25 -7.27
C LEU A 339 19.17 9.10 -8.28
N GLY A 340 18.22 8.15 -8.32
CA GLY A 340 18.21 7.04 -9.27
C GLY A 340 18.20 7.51 -10.72
N VAL A 341 17.33 8.46 -11.06
CA VAL A 341 17.24 9.04 -12.40
C VAL A 341 18.52 9.81 -12.78
N LEU A 342 19.12 10.55 -11.84
CA LEU A 342 20.40 11.23 -12.09
C LEU A 342 21.53 10.23 -12.36
N MET A 343 21.66 9.19 -11.54
CA MET A 343 22.67 8.14 -11.76
C MET A 343 22.43 7.38 -13.06
N LEU A 344 21.16 7.16 -13.41
CA LEU A 344 20.77 6.53 -14.67
C LEU A 344 21.18 7.38 -15.87
N TYR A 345 20.94 8.69 -15.83
CA TYR A 345 21.42 9.61 -16.85
C TYR A 345 22.94 9.51 -17.04
N PHE A 346 23.71 9.55 -15.94
CA PHE A 346 25.17 9.44 -16.01
C PHE A 346 25.62 8.10 -16.63
N THR A 347 25.03 6.97 -16.23
CA THR A 347 25.39 5.66 -16.80
C THR A 347 24.96 5.53 -18.27
N SER A 348 23.82 6.10 -18.66
CA SER A 348 23.36 6.14 -20.05
C SER A 348 24.34 6.89 -20.97
N ILE A 349 24.75 8.11 -20.61
CA ILE A 349 25.62 8.92 -21.47
C ILE A 349 27.10 8.51 -21.42
N THR A 350 27.52 7.79 -20.38
CA THR A 350 28.92 7.35 -20.23
C THR A 350 29.10 5.90 -20.63
N ILE A 351 28.55 4.96 -19.85
CA ILE A 351 28.73 3.52 -20.01
C ILE A 351 28.05 3.04 -21.28
N TYR A 352 26.75 3.31 -21.43
CA TYR A 352 25.97 2.81 -22.55
C TYR A 352 26.43 3.44 -23.88
N ALA A 353 26.57 4.77 -23.93
CA ALA A 353 27.07 5.45 -25.12
C ALA A 353 28.47 4.96 -25.55
N SER A 354 29.37 4.67 -24.59
CA SER A 354 30.69 4.10 -24.89
C SER A 354 30.58 2.67 -25.42
N PHE A 355 29.70 1.85 -24.83
CA PHE A 355 29.45 0.49 -25.30
C PHE A 355 28.91 0.47 -26.74
N MET A 356 28.07 1.44 -27.10
CA MET A 356 27.55 1.58 -28.47
C MET A 356 28.66 1.79 -29.51
N VAL A 357 29.81 2.37 -29.14
CA VAL A 357 30.99 2.44 -30.04
C VAL A 357 31.47 1.03 -30.41
N TRP A 358 31.51 0.11 -29.44
CA TRP A 358 31.89 -1.28 -29.68
C TRP A 358 30.83 -2.04 -30.47
N ASP A 359 29.54 -1.80 -30.17
CA ASP A 359 28.44 -2.40 -30.92
C ASP A 359 28.45 -1.99 -32.40
N LEU A 360 28.68 -0.70 -32.69
CA LEU A 360 28.79 -0.22 -34.08
C LEU A 360 30.02 -0.81 -34.80
N ARG A 361 31.17 -0.92 -34.13
CA ARG A 361 32.37 -1.58 -34.70
C ARG A 361 32.10 -3.06 -35.00
N ARG A 362 31.35 -3.75 -34.13
CA ARG A 362 30.91 -5.13 -34.32
C ARG A 362 30.02 -5.27 -35.56
N GLN A 363 29.01 -4.40 -35.70
CA GLN A 363 28.12 -4.39 -36.86
C GLN A 363 28.87 -4.09 -38.16
N MET A 364 29.81 -3.13 -38.18
CA MET A 364 30.65 -2.84 -39.34
C MET A 364 31.55 -4.02 -39.72
N SER A 365 31.96 -4.82 -38.73
CA SER A 365 32.73 -6.05 -38.97
C SER A 365 31.84 -7.23 -39.40
N LYS A 366 30.53 -7.03 -39.58
CA LYS A 366 29.51 -8.04 -39.89
C LYS A 366 29.52 -9.25 -38.93
N LYS A 367 29.87 -9.01 -37.67
CA LYS A 367 29.89 -10.05 -36.63
C LYS A 367 28.55 -10.11 -35.90
N GLY A 368 28.03 -11.30 -35.70
CA GLY A 368 26.82 -11.51 -34.90
C GLY A 368 27.00 -11.10 -33.44
N ASP A 369 25.90 -10.76 -32.78
CA ASP A 369 25.88 -10.51 -31.34
C ASP A 369 25.96 -11.85 -30.58
N CYS A 370 26.76 -11.90 -29.52
CA CYS A 370 27.24 -13.17 -28.99
C CYS A 370 26.75 -13.45 -27.57
N CYS A 371 25.62 -14.16 -27.48
CA CYS A 371 25.53 -15.31 -26.57
C CYS A 371 26.11 -16.54 -27.29
N GLY A 372 27.43 -16.59 -27.46
CA GLY A 372 28.30 -17.77 -27.63
C GLY A 372 28.03 -18.89 -28.64
N LEU A 373 26.84 -19.07 -29.22
CA LEU A 373 26.47 -20.37 -29.81
C LEU A 373 26.40 -20.41 -31.35
N CYS A 374 26.50 -19.26 -32.03
CA CYS A 374 26.38 -19.26 -33.48
C CYS A 374 27.29 -18.21 -34.12
N CYS A 375 28.34 -18.70 -34.79
CA CYS A 375 29.05 -17.99 -35.84
C CYS A 375 28.12 -17.78 -37.05
N CYS A 376 27.02 -17.04 -36.88
CA CYS A 376 26.09 -16.74 -37.94
C CYS A 376 26.63 -15.62 -38.81
N SER A 377 27.10 -15.99 -40.01
CA SER A 377 27.30 -15.07 -41.13
C SER A 377 25.92 -14.65 -41.69
N GLU A 378 25.88 -13.50 -42.38
CA GLU A 378 24.70 -12.96 -43.08
C GLU A 378 24.04 -13.98 -44.04
N GLN A 379 24.79 -15.01 -44.46
CA GLN A 379 24.37 -16.07 -45.37
C GLN A 379 23.79 -17.34 -44.70
N THR A 380 23.68 -17.38 -43.37
CA THR A 380 23.25 -18.61 -42.66
C THR A 380 21.75 -18.87 -42.82
N MET A 381 21.34 -20.11 -43.12
CA MET A 381 19.92 -20.49 -43.32
C MET A 381 19.00 -20.16 -42.13
N ILE A 382 19.53 -20.16 -40.90
CA ILE A 382 18.81 -19.83 -39.66
C ILE A 382 18.29 -18.37 -39.68
N CYS A 383 18.87 -17.49 -40.49
CA CYS A 383 18.52 -16.06 -40.58
C CYS A 383 17.67 -15.69 -41.81
N CYS A 384 16.89 -16.63 -42.36
CA CYS A 384 16.00 -16.37 -43.50
C CYS A 384 16.71 -15.67 -44.69
N LYS A 385 18.01 -15.90 -44.91
CA LYS A 385 18.82 -15.22 -45.95
C LYS A 385 18.62 -13.69 -45.99
N GLY A 386 18.41 -13.04 -44.84
CA GLY A 386 18.19 -11.59 -44.78
C GLY A 386 16.80 -11.12 -45.24
N SER A 387 15.78 -11.99 -45.22
CA SER A 387 14.38 -11.61 -45.49
C SER A 387 13.83 -10.63 -44.45
N CYS A 388 14.34 -10.69 -43.20
CA CYS A 388 13.94 -9.83 -42.09
C CYS A 388 14.80 -8.55 -41.95
N LEU A 389 15.73 -8.30 -42.88
CA LEU A 389 16.61 -7.13 -42.87
C LEU A 389 16.02 -5.98 -43.67
N THR A 390 16.12 -4.75 -43.15
CA THR A 390 15.81 -3.55 -43.94
C THR A 390 16.87 -3.31 -45.01
N THR A 391 16.50 -2.61 -46.08
CA THR A 391 17.41 -2.27 -47.19
C THR A 391 18.66 -1.51 -46.68
N LYS A 392 18.49 -0.64 -45.68
CA LYS A 392 19.61 -0.01 -44.93
C LYS A 392 20.55 -1.01 -44.29
N GLN A 393 20.01 -2.01 -43.62
CA GLN A 393 20.80 -3.00 -42.89
C GLN A 393 21.60 -3.94 -43.81
N LYS A 394 21.12 -4.18 -45.04
CA LYS A 394 21.85 -4.90 -46.09
C LYS A 394 22.99 -4.06 -46.70
N SER A 395 22.86 -2.73 -46.67
CA SER A 395 23.81 -1.78 -47.26
C SER A 395 25.01 -1.42 -46.37
N PHE A 396 25.20 -2.06 -45.22
CA PHE A 396 26.34 -1.79 -44.35
C PHE A 396 27.66 -2.08 -45.08
N PRO A 397 28.52 -1.06 -45.32
CA PRO A 397 29.73 -1.23 -46.11
C PRO A 397 30.79 -2.05 -45.36
N PHE A 398 31.52 -2.87 -46.11
CA PHE A 398 32.72 -3.56 -45.61
C PHE A 398 33.92 -2.66 -45.88
N GLN A 399 34.67 -2.29 -44.83
CA GLN A 399 36.02 -1.70 -44.88
C GLN A 399 36.40 -0.95 -46.19
N GLY A 400 35.64 0.08 -46.58
CA GLY A 400 36.00 0.94 -47.70
C GLY A 400 35.80 0.35 -49.11
N GLU A 401 35.10 -0.77 -49.27
CA GLU A 401 34.64 -1.26 -50.57
C GLU A 401 33.20 -0.79 -50.82
N GLU A 402 32.99 -0.03 -51.90
CA GLU A 402 31.66 0.34 -52.40
C GLU A 402 30.91 -0.95 -52.75
N THR A 403 29.87 -1.28 -51.99
CA THR A 403 28.94 -2.33 -52.40
C THR A 403 28.08 -1.79 -53.56
N ASP A 404 28.11 -2.46 -54.72
CA ASP A 404 27.33 -2.16 -55.94
C ASP A 404 25.79 -2.19 -55.78
N VAL A 405 25.28 -2.29 -54.55
CA VAL A 405 23.84 -2.21 -54.28
C VAL A 405 23.45 -0.73 -54.33
N VAL A 406 22.95 -0.30 -55.49
CA VAL A 406 22.24 0.97 -55.64
C VAL A 406 21.00 0.90 -54.75
N VAL A 407 21.09 1.52 -53.58
CA VAL A 407 19.95 1.66 -52.67
C VAL A 407 19.10 2.81 -53.19
N ASP A 408 17.85 2.52 -53.61
CA ASP A 408 16.89 3.58 -53.90
C ASP A 408 16.74 4.50 -52.68
N ASP A 409 16.88 5.81 -52.89
CA ASP A 409 16.88 6.85 -51.85
C ASP A 409 15.62 6.86 -50.96
N ASP A 410 14.52 6.21 -51.38
CA ASP A 410 13.27 6.13 -50.61
C ASP A 410 13.23 4.96 -49.61
N ASP A 411 13.82 3.80 -49.93
CA ASP A 411 13.89 2.66 -49.00
C ASP A 411 15.04 2.81 -47.98
N SER A 412 15.96 3.74 -48.22
CA SER A 412 17.01 4.17 -47.28
C SER A 412 16.58 5.31 -46.33
N LYS A 413 15.29 5.61 -46.18
CA LYS A 413 14.84 6.62 -45.20
C LYS A 413 14.46 6.01 -43.85
N PHE A 414 13.87 4.82 -43.81
CA PHE A 414 13.29 4.25 -42.59
C PHE A 414 14.17 3.16 -41.98
N SER A 415 14.31 3.16 -40.65
CA SER A 415 15.08 2.14 -39.91
C SER A 415 14.25 0.87 -39.65
N ASN A 416 12.93 1.00 -39.40
CA ASN A 416 12.05 -0.10 -38.98
C ASN A 416 10.65 0.01 -39.64
N GLY A 417 9.92 -1.10 -39.72
CA GLY A 417 8.56 -1.14 -40.29
C GLY A 417 7.54 -0.24 -39.57
N THR A 418 7.66 -0.11 -38.25
CA THR A 418 6.82 0.81 -37.45
C THR A 418 7.01 2.26 -37.87
N GLN A 419 8.26 2.69 -38.08
CA GLN A 419 8.56 4.05 -38.53
C GLN A 419 7.96 4.33 -39.91
N ARG A 420 8.04 3.36 -40.82
CA ARG A 420 7.41 3.45 -42.15
C ARG A 420 5.89 3.63 -42.05
N LEU A 421 5.22 2.84 -41.22
CA LEU A 421 3.77 2.95 -41.01
C LEU A 421 3.38 4.31 -40.41
N LEU A 422 4.13 4.77 -39.40
CA LEU A 422 3.91 6.07 -38.76
C LEU A 422 4.11 7.22 -39.76
N TYR A 423 5.14 7.15 -40.60
CA TYR A 423 5.43 8.20 -41.58
C TYR A 423 4.46 8.18 -42.76
N GLU A 424 4.22 7.02 -43.39
CA GLU A 424 3.45 6.94 -44.63
C GLU A 424 1.94 7.07 -44.39
N LYS A 425 1.41 6.47 -43.32
CA LYS A 425 -0.03 6.43 -43.06
C LYS A 425 -0.44 7.41 -41.96
N PHE A 426 0.13 7.28 -40.77
CA PHE A 426 -0.33 8.03 -39.60
C PHE A 426 -0.04 9.53 -39.71
N SER A 427 1.16 9.92 -40.13
CA SER A 427 1.55 11.33 -40.27
C SER A 427 0.73 12.04 -41.35
N LYS A 428 0.53 11.42 -42.52
CA LYS A 428 -0.31 12.00 -43.59
C LYS A 428 -1.77 12.19 -43.14
N TRP A 429 -2.31 11.23 -42.39
CA TRP A 429 -3.66 11.33 -41.84
C TRP A 429 -3.76 12.45 -40.78
N THR A 430 -2.86 12.45 -39.80
CA THR A 430 -2.81 13.42 -38.69
C THR A 430 -2.61 14.85 -39.18
N THR A 431 -1.78 15.04 -40.23
CA THR A 431 -1.52 16.37 -40.81
C THR A 431 -2.61 16.84 -41.79
N SER A 432 -3.55 15.98 -42.20
CA SER A 432 -4.69 16.38 -43.04
C SER A 432 -5.65 17.32 -42.31
N LYS A 433 -6.39 18.17 -43.05
CA LYS A 433 -7.35 19.12 -42.45
C LYS A 433 -8.39 18.41 -41.57
N TRP A 434 -8.97 17.33 -42.08
CA TRP A 434 -9.97 16.54 -41.37
C TRP A 434 -9.37 15.77 -40.18
N GLY A 435 -8.17 15.19 -40.35
CA GLY A 435 -7.47 14.51 -39.25
C GLY A 435 -7.21 15.44 -38.07
N ARG A 436 -6.71 16.66 -38.31
CA ARG A 436 -6.50 17.66 -37.25
C ARG A 436 -7.78 18.03 -36.53
N ILE A 437 -8.87 18.29 -37.27
CA ILE A 437 -10.16 18.65 -36.68
C ILE A 437 -10.68 17.50 -35.81
N ILE A 438 -10.62 16.26 -36.29
CA ILE A 438 -11.08 15.08 -35.55
C ILE A 438 -10.26 14.88 -34.27
N ILE A 439 -8.93 14.91 -34.37
CA ILE A 439 -8.03 14.69 -33.22
C ILE A 439 -8.24 15.78 -32.16
N LEU A 440 -8.30 17.05 -32.57
CA LEU A 440 -8.52 18.15 -31.63
C LEU A 440 -9.90 18.05 -30.97
N SER A 441 -10.95 17.73 -31.73
CA SER A 441 -12.28 17.52 -31.16
C SER A 441 -12.30 16.38 -30.14
N ILE A 442 -11.63 15.26 -30.42
CA ILE A 442 -11.52 14.13 -29.47
C ILE A 442 -10.84 14.58 -28.17
N TRP A 443 -9.71 15.29 -28.26
CA TRP A 443 -8.99 15.75 -27.07
C TRP A 443 -9.74 16.83 -26.29
N VAL A 444 -10.48 17.72 -26.96
CA VAL A 444 -11.33 18.71 -26.29
C VAL A 444 -12.49 18.03 -25.55
N ILE A 445 -13.14 17.04 -26.18
CA ILE A 445 -14.19 16.26 -25.54
C ILE A 445 -13.63 15.47 -24.36
N TYR A 446 -12.50 14.79 -24.54
CA TYR A 446 -11.84 14.04 -23.48
C TYR A 446 -11.48 14.95 -22.29
N PHE A 447 -10.87 16.11 -22.55
CA PHE A 447 -10.53 17.09 -21.52
C PHE A 447 -11.77 17.60 -20.78
N ALA A 448 -12.88 17.86 -21.47
CA ALA A 448 -14.12 18.27 -20.84
C ALA A 448 -14.69 17.17 -19.92
N ILE A 449 -14.68 15.92 -20.37
CA ILE A 449 -15.10 14.76 -19.55
C ILE A 449 -14.19 14.61 -18.33
N SER A 450 -12.87 14.72 -18.50
CA SER A 450 -11.91 14.65 -17.39
C SER A 450 -12.13 15.78 -16.38
N CYS A 451 -12.46 17.01 -16.81
CA CYS A 451 -12.78 18.11 -15.89
C CYS A 451 -14.04 17.84 -15.08
N VAL A 452 -15.09 17.28 -15.71
CA VAL A 452 -16.30 16.85 -14.99
C VAL A 452 -15.99 15.70 -14.04
N GLY A 453 -15.15 14.75 -14.46
CA GLY A 453 -14.69 13.65 -13.61
C GLY A 453 -13.94 14.14 -12.36
N LEU A 454 -13.04 15.10 -12.52
CA LEU A 454 -12.31 15.73 -11.40
C LEU A 454 -13.24 16.39 -10.37
N ALA A 455 -14.38 16.93 -10.80
CA ALA A 455 -15.36 17.53 -9.89
C ALA A 455 -16.13 16.50 -9.05
N ASN A 456 -16.08 15.21 -9.41
CA ASN A 456 -16.76 14.11 -8.73
C ASN A 456 -15.77 13.17 -7.99
N VAL A 457 -14.52 13.57 -7.81
CA VAL A 457 -13.55 12.75 -7.06
C VAL A 457 -13.76 12.98 -5.56
N ASP A 458 -14.25 11.94 -4.89
CA ASP A 458 -14.33 11.92 -3.43
C ASP A 458 -12.94 11.70 -2.82
N ILE A 459 -12.60 12.50 -1.81
CA ILE A 459 -11.37 12.34 -1.03
C ILE A 459 -11.74 11.50 0.19
N ASP A 460 -11.42 10.21 0.14
CA ASP A 460 -11.60 9.28 1.25
C ASP A 460 -10.27 8.58 1.58
N PHE A 461 -9.99 8.41 2.86
CA PHE A 461 -8.81 7.69 3.34
C PHE A 461 -9.27 6.64 4.34
N LYS A 462 -9.39 5.40 3.87
CA LYS A 462 -9.71 4.24 4.72
C LYS A 462 -8.46 3.39 4.90
N ASN A 463 -8.15 3.06 6.15
CA ASN A 463 -7.06 2.13 6.47
C ASN A 463 -7.28 0.75 5.84
N THR A 464 -8.54 0.37 5.59
CA THR A 464 -8.94 -0.87 4.93
C THR A 464 -8.48 -0.96 3.47
N TYR A 465 -8.14 0.15 2.80
CA TYR A 465 -7.65 0.10 1.42
C TYR A 465 -6.28 -0.55 1.25
N PHE A 466 -5.54 -0.72 2.35
CA PHE A 466 -4.19 -1.27 2.32
C PHE A 466 -4.10 -2.68 2.91
N ILE A 467 -5.23 -3.31 3.19
CA ILE A 467 -5.32 -4.65 3.74
C ILE A 467 -6.07 -5.50 2.71
N SER A 468 -5.55 -6.67 2.37
CA SER A 468 -6.22 -7.61 1.48
C SER A 468 -7.60 -8.05 2.00
N GLU A 469 -8.54 -8.30 1.08
CA GLU A 469 -9.89 -8.77 1.42
C GLU A 469 -9.87 -10.15 2.11
N ASP A 470 -8.85 -10.96 1.84
CA ASP A 470 -8.65 -12.29 2.41
C ASP A 470 -8.04 -12.27 3.82
N ALA A 471 -7.51 -11.12 4.27
CA ALA A 471 -6.92 -10.99 5.59
C ALA A 471 -7.97 -11.16 6.71
N TYR A 472 -7.64 -11.92 7.75
CA TYR A 472 -8.59 -12.18 8.85
C TYR A 472 -9.03 -10.89 9.57
N ILE A 473 -8.17 -9.88 9.62
CA ILE A 473 -8.48 -8.57 10.22
C ILE A 473 -9.50 -7.77 9.40
N MET A 474 -9.54 -7.96 8.08
CA MET A 474 -10.51 -7.27 7.23
C MET A 474 -11.94 -7.58 7.66
N ASN A 475 -12.20 -8.83 8.04
CA ASN A 475 -13.50 -9.26 8.55
C ASN A 475 -13.90 -8.54 9.85
N TYR A 476 -12.94 -8.25 10.72
CA TYR A 476 -13.18 -7.47 11.93
C TYR A 476 -13.44 -5.99 11.60
N LEU A 477 -12.56 -5.36 10.80
CA LEU A 477 -12.65 -3.92 10.48
C LEU A 477 -13.91 -3.56 9.71
N SER A 478 -14.28 -4.37 8.70
CA SER A 478 -15.49 -4.14 7.89
C SER A 478 -16.77 -4.27 8.70
N ARG A 479 -16.83 -5.22 9.65
CA ARG A 479 -17.97 -5.38 10.58
C ARG A 479 -18.00 -4.27 11.61
N GLN A 480 -16.85 -3.83 12.10
CA GLN A 480 -16.75 -2.70 13.00
C GLN A 480 -17.34 -1.45 12.33
N GLU A 481 -16.89 -1.12 11.12
CA GLU A 481 -17.40 0.04 10.36
C GLU A 481 -18.91 -0.06 10.06
N LYS A 482 -19.41 -1.26 9.76
CA LYS A 482 -20.82 -1.48 9.39
C LYS A 482 -21.78 -1.46 10.58
N TYR A 483 -21.41 -2.13 11.68
CA TYR A 483 -22.32 -2.44 12.78
C TYR A 483 -22.06 -1.63 14.06
N PHE A 484 -20.86 -1.07 14.21
CA PHE A 484 -20.47 -0.31 15.39
C PHE A 484 -20.12 1.13 14.99
N ARG A 485 -21.06 2.05 15.18
CA ARG A 485 -20.88 3.48 14.85
C ARG A 485 -20.26 4.30 15.97
N SER A 486 -19.84 3.67 17.07
CA SER A 486 -19.16 4.34 18.16
C SER A 486 -17.84 4.95 17.64
N GLY A 487 -17.75 6.28 17.62
CA GLY A 487 -16.51 6.99 17.30
C GLY A 487 -15.41 6.73 18.34
N ASP A 488 -14.20 7.19 18.05
CA ASP A 488 -13.10 7.14 19.01
C ASP A 488 -13.24 8.23 20.08
N ALA A 489 -12.93 7.89 21.33
CA ALA A 489 -12.90 8.86 22.42
C ALA A 489 -11.72 9.83 22.24
N ILE A 490 -12.03 11.11 22.00
CA ILE A 490 -11.03 12.17 21.92
C ILE A 490 -10.65 12.60 23.34
N THR A 491 -9.38 12.40 23.70
CA THR A 491 -8.85 12.85 25.00
C THR A 491 -8.10 14.17 24.84
N PHE A 492 -8.52 15.21 25.54
CA PHE A 492 -7.80 16.48 25.60
C PHE A 492 -6.73 16.45 26.70
N TYR A 493 -5.47 16.60 26.32
CA TYR A 493 -4.36 16.74 27.27
C TYR A 493 -4.06 18.23 27.43
N VAL A 494 -4.09 18.70 28.68
CA VAL A 494 -3.68 20.06 29.04
C VAL A 494 -2.32 19.95 29.70
N ASP A 495 -1.27 20.31 28.95
CA ASP A 495 0.09 20.35 29.44
C ASP A 495 0.40 21.76 29.95
N SER A 496 0.29 21.97 31.27
CA SER A 496 0.62 23.25 31.90
C SER A 496 1.03 23.07 33.36
N ASP A 497 2.31 23.28 33.63
CA ASP A 497 2.88 23.29 34.99
C ASP A 497 2.29 24.38 35.90
N THR A 498 1.66 25.40 35.32
CA THR A 498 1.14 26.58 36.03
C THR A 498 -0.38 26.59 36.21
N LEU A 499 -1.09 25.58 35.71
CA LEU A 499 -2.56 25.59 35.78
C LEU A 499 -3.01 25.03 37.13
N ASP A 500 -3.65 25.86 37.94
CA ASP A 500 -4.30 25.41 39.15
C ASP A 500 -5.76 25.02 38.87
N TYR A 501 -6.04 23.71 38.80
CA TYR A 501 -7.38 23.14 38.62
C TYR A 501 -8.31 23.38 39.82
N THR A 502 -7.76 23.75 40.99
CA THR A 502 -8.57 24.07 42.17
C THR A 502 -9.11 25.50 42.13
N SER A 503 -8.51 26.37 41.31
CA SER A 503 -8.93 27.77 41.20
C SER A 503 -10.27 27.92 40.46
N THR A 504 -11.14 28.79 40.98
CA THR A 504 -12.45 29.07 40.38
C THR A 504 -12.35 29.65 38.95
N GLU A 505 -11.27 30.37 38.66
CA GLU A 505 -11.04 30.93 37.32
C GLU A 505 -10.76 29.84 36.29
N THR A 506 -9.87 28.89 36.62
CA THR A 506 -9.57 27.74 35.75
C THR A 506 -10.80 26.86 35.54
N GLN A 507 -11.57 26.60 36.61
CA GLN A 507 -12.81 25.82 36.50
C GLN A 507 -13.83 26.48 35.57
N LYS A 508 -14.03 27.81 35.68
CA LYS A 508 -14.90 28.56 34.75
C LYS A 508 -14.42 28.51 33.30
N LYS A 509 -13.10 28.50 33.07
CA LYS A 509 -12.53 28.35 31.72
C LYS A 509 -12.80 26.97 31.14
N ILE A 510 -12.68 25.90 31.95
CA ILE A 510 -13.00 24.53 31.53
C ILE A 510 -14.49 24.40 31.19
N VAL A 511 -15.38 24.95 32.02
CA VAL A 511 -16.83 24.95 31.75
C VAL A 511 -17.15 25.68 30.43
N ASN A 512 -16.58 26.86 30.22
CA ASN A 512 -16.79 27.61 28.99
C ASN A 512 -16.24 26.87 27.76
N PHE A 513 -15.10 26.19 27.89
CA PHE A 513 -14.54 25.33 26.83
C PHE A 513 -15.48 24.17 26.49
N ASN A 514 -16.01 23.47 27.50
CA ASN A 514 -16.99 22.39 27.33
C ASN A 514 -18.25 22.89 26.60
N GLN A 515 -18.76 24.06 27.00
CA GLN A 515 -19.94 24.65 26.38
C GLN A 515 -19.70 25.04 24.91
N GLN A 516 -18.53 25.61 24.59
CA GLN A 516 -18.15 25.92 23.21
C GLN A 516 -17.99 24.66 22.34
N LEU A 517 -17.52 23.56 22.92
CA LEU A 517 -17.45 22.26 22.26
C LEU A 517 -18.85 21.71 21.93
N LEU A 518 -19.80 21.85 22.86
CA LEU A 518 -21.20 21.45 22.65
C LEU A 518 -21.92 22.32 21.62
N GLU A 519 -21.61 23.62 21.58
CA GLU A 519 -22.21 24.60 20.65
C GLU A 519 -21.49 24.66 19.28
N CYS A 520 -20.51 23.78 19.05
CA CYS A 520 -19.62 23.79 17.89
C CYS A 520 -20.34 24.02 16.55
N SER A 521 -20.15 25.21 15.97
CA SER A 521 -20.83 25.66 14.75
C SER A 521 -20.41 24.92 13.46
N GLY A 522 -19.33 24.14 13.50
CA GLY A 522 -18.81 23.35 12.38
C GLY A 522 -18.83 21.84 12.62
N CYS A 523 -19.38 21.38 13.75
CA CYS A 523 -19.55 19.97 14.04
C CYS A 523 -20.84 19.54 13.34
N GLU A 524 -20.72 19.03 12.12
CA GLU A 524 -21.84 18.36 11.48
C GLU A 524 -22.29 17.20 12.40
N GLN A 525 -23.61 17.05 12.58
CA GLN A 525 -24.19 16.02 13.46
C GLN A 525 -23.74 14.58 13.14
N GLN A 526 -23.10 14.36 11.98
CA GLN A 526 -22.56 13.06 11.58
C GLN A 526 -21.26 12.66 12.30
N TRP A 527 -20.46 13.60 12.82
CA TRP A 527 -19.14 13.29 13.39
C TRP A 527 -19.10 13.26 14.92
N VAL A 528 -20.12 13.80 15.57
CA VAL A 528 -20.22 13.90 17.03
C VAL A 528 -21.58 13.38 17.44
N ALA A 529 -21.62 12.23 18.13
CA ALA A 529 -22.87 11.71 18.65
C ALA A 529 -23.39 12.62 19.80
N PRO A 530 -24.71 12.83 19.91
CA PRO A 530 -25.30 13.62 20.98
C PRO A 530 -24.93 13.03 22.35
N ASN A 531 -24.77 13.90 23.37
CA ASN A 531 -24.42 13.51 24.74
C ASN A 531 -23.08 12.77 24.94
N THR A 532 -22.18 12.76 23.93
CA THR A 532 -20.85 12.13 24.05
C THR A 532 -19.83 12.92 24.88
N PHE A 533 -20.15 14.15 25.25
CA PHE A 533 -19.28 14.99 26.03
C PHE A 533 -19.56 14.80 27.53
N SER A 534 -18.79 13.92 28.19
CA SER A 534 -18.75 13.81 29.65
C SER A 534 -17.59 14.62 30.21
N SER A 535 -17.88 15.45 31.23
CA SER A 535 -16.88 16.13 32.02
C SER A 535 -17.17 15.84 33.48
N TRP A 536 -16.11 15.64 34.28
CA TRP A 536 -16.23 15.47 35.73
C TRP A 536 -16.86 16.68 36.44
N TYR A 537 -17.00 17.80 35.72
CA TYR A 537 -17.62 19.04 36.16
C TYR A 537 -18.74 19.38 35.16
N GLN A 538 -19.97 18.96 35.48
CA GLN A 538 -21.20 19.32 34.74
C GLN A 538 -21.89 20.52 35.36
#